data_AF-A0A3C0SW65-F1
#
_entry.id   AF-A0A3C0SW65-F1
#
_cell.length_a   1.000
_cell.length_b   1.000
_cell.length_c   1.000
_cell.angle_alpha   90.00
_cell.angle_beta   90.00
_cell.angle_gamma   90.00
#
_symmetry.space_group_name_H-M   'P 1'
#
loop_
_entity.id
_entity.type
_entity.pdbx_description
1 polymer ?
#
loop_
_entity_poly.entity_id
_entity_poly.type
_entity_poly.pdbx_seq_one_letter_code
_entity_poly.pdbx_strand_id
1 'polypeptide(L)'
;MNKIIKILAFLFGISFIALLFFSVRLLLQSPFVSDNNTDAAEEMNYHYAFFLPAEESSFFSRLKEGAIDAASTRDCAISFHSIDSDPLSFEMARYSGFDGFGLYLYEKDRSKLQYISEILGGGIPVVQIENEIIQGTDS
;
A
#
# COMPACT_ATOMS: atom_id res chain seq x y z
N MET A 1 -53.68 20.11 6.09
CA MET A 1 -52.47 19.31 6.40
C MET A 1 -51.71 18.81 5.16
N ASN A 2 -52.34 18.59 4.00
CA ASN A 2 -51.68 17.95 2.85
C ASN A 2 -50.84 18.87 1.93
N LYS A 3 -51.03 20.20 1.96
CA LYS A 3 -50.29 21.12 1.06
C LYS A 3 -48.86 21.38 1.53
N ILE A 4 -48.67 21.56 2.83
CA ILE A 4 -47.34 21.82 3.44
C ILE A 4 -46.44 20.59 3.28
N ILE A 5 -46.97 19.39 3.52
CA ILE A 5 -46.21 18.13 3.36
C ILE A 5 -45.77 17.93 1.91
N LYS A 6 -46.63 18.26 0.93
CA LYS A 6 -46.28 18.18 -0.50
C LYS A 6 -45.19 19.16 -0.90
N ILE A 7 -45.25 20.39 -0.39
CA ILE A 7 -44.21 21.41 -0.63
C ILE A 7 -42.88 20.97 -0.02
N LEU A 8 -42.91 20.43 1.21
CA LEU A 8 -41.71 19.94 1.88
C LEU A 8 -41.09 18.77 1.11
N ALA A 9 -41.89 17.79 0.70
CA ALA A 9 -41.43 16.64 -0.08
C ALA A 9 -40.81 17.07 -1.42
N PHE A 10 -41.39 18.08 -2.07
CA PHE A 10 -40.86 18.64 -3.31
C PHE A 10 -39.49 19.32 -3.10
N LEU A 11 -39.34 20.10 -2.03
CA LEU A 11 -38.06 20.73 -1.68
C LEU A 11 -36.98 19.70 -1.34
N PHE A 12 -37.33 18.65 -0.59
CA PHE A 12 -36.43 17.55 -0.28
C PHE A 12 -36.00 16.79 -1.55
N GLY A 13 -36.93 16.54 -2.48
CA GLY A 13 -36.62 15.90 -3.76
C GLY A 13 -35.63 16.71 -4.60
N ILE A 14 -35.83 18.03 -4.69
CA ILE A 14 -34.91 18.93 -5.40
C ILE A 14 -33.54 18.94 -4.72
N SER A 15 -33.49 19.05 -3.39
CA SER A 15 -32.24 19.05 -2.65
C SER A 15 -31.48 17.73 -2.82
N PHE A 16 -32.18 16.59 -2.81
CA PHE A 16 -31.59 15.28 -3.04
C PHE A 16 -30.98 15.17 -4.44
N ILE A 17 -31.69 15.61 -5.48
CA ILE A 17 -31.18 15.59 -6.86
C ILE A 17 -29.95 16.50 -7.01
N ALA A 18 -29.97 17.69 -6.38
CA ALA A 18 -28.82 18.60 -6.41
C ALA A 18 -27.59 18.01 -5.73
N LEU A 19 -27.78 17.35 -4.57
CA LEU A 19 -26.71 16.66 -3.86
C LEU A 19 -26.18 15.47 -4.67
N LEU A 20 -27.06 14.65 -5.26
CA LEU A 20 -26.68 13.54 -6.11
C LEU A 20 -25.82 14.00 -7.29
N PHE A 21 -26.23 15.09 -7.96
CA PHE A 21 -25.47 15.67 -9.06
C PHE A 21 -24.08 16.13 -8.61
N PHE A 22 -23.98 16.77 -7.44
CA PHE A 22 -22.70 17.18 -6.87
C PHE A 22 -21.81 15.99 -6.51
N SER A 23 -22.37 14.93 -5.91
CA SER A 23 -21.64 13.70 -5.57
C SER A 23 -21.09 13.00 -6.82
N VAL A 24 -21.90 12.87 -7.86
CA VAL A 24 -21.47 12.28 -9.15
C VAL A 24 -20.39 13.16 -9.80
N ARG A 25 -20.56 14.48 -9.78
CA ARG A 25 -19.54 15.40 -10.31
C ARG A 25 -18.23 15.29 -9.56
N LEU A 26 -18.25 15.19 -8.23
CA LEU A 26 -17.06 14.99 -7.41
C LEU A 26 -16.37 13.65 -7.71
N LEU A 27 -17.14 12.58 -7.92
CA LEU A 27 -16.58 11.29 -8.35
C LEU A 27 -15.92 11.37 -9.73
N LEU A 28 -16.54 12.08 -10.68
CA LEU A 28 -16.00 12.24 -12.04
C LEU A 28 -14.83 13.21 -12.13
N GLN A 29 -14.77 14.21 -11.25
CA GLN A 29 -13.64 15.13 -11.12
C GLN A 29 -12.53 14.56 -10.22
N SER A 30 -12.76 13.39 -9.61
CA SER A 30 -11.75 12.74 -8.80
C SER A 30 -10.58 12.31 -9.71
N PRO A 31 -9.33 12.63 -9.35
CA PRO A 31 -8.15 12.29 -10.15
C PRO A 31 -7.95 10.77 -10.35
N PHE A 32 -8.73 9.92 -9.66
CA PHE A 32 -8.75 8.48 -9.89
C PHE A 32 -9.30 8.04 -11.26
N VAL A 33 -10.02 8.91 -12.00
CA VAL A 33 -10.65 8.56 -13.29
C VAL A 33 -10.04 9.35 -14.47
N SER A 34 -9.10 10.26 -14.21
CA SER A 34 -8.55 11.15 -15.24
C SER A 34 -7.03 11.09 -15.26
N ASP A 35 -6.48 10.12 -16.00
CA ASP A 35 -5.51 10.46 -17.04
C ASP A 35 -5.38 9.33 -18.06
N ASN A 36 -5.73 9.63 -19.31
CA ASN A 36 -5.54 8.76 -20.46
C ASN A 36 -4.49 9.35 -21.44
N ASN A 37 -3.73 10.39 -21.07
CA ASN A 37 -2.76 11.04 -21.97
C ASN A 37 -1.68 11.88 -21.26
N THR A 38 -0.83 11.25 -20.47
CA THR A 38 0.42 11.82 -19.94
C THR A 38 1.29 10.64 -19.52
N ASP A 39 2.32 10.31 -20.31
CA ASP A 39 3.39 9.32 -19.99
C ASP A 39 2.95 8.28 -18.95
N ALA A 40 2.01 7.42 -19.33
CA ALA A 40 1.37 6.51 -18.40
C ALA A 40 2.47 5.67 -17.74
N ALA A 41 2.65 5.83 -16.43
CA ALA A 41 3.50 4.95 -15.65
C ALA A 41 3.10 3.52 -16.03
N GLU A 42 4.04 2.75 -16.58
CA GLU A 42 3.78 1.36 -16.95
C GLU A 42 3.18 0.65 -15.73
N GLU A 43 1.98 0.12 -15.89
CA GLU A 43 1.29 -0.59 -14.83
C GLU A 43 2.06 -1.89 -14.60
N MET A 44 2.90 -1.88 -13.57
CA MET A 44 3.73 -3.03 -13.21
C MET A 44 2.85 -4.14 -12.65
N ASN A 45 3.07 -5.37 -13.10
CA ASN A 45 2.25 -6.53 -12.70
C ASN A 45 2.41 -6.93 -11.22
N TYR A 46 3.52 -6.55 -10.59
CA TYR A 46 3.78 -6.86 -9.18
C TYR A 46 4.35 -5.65 -8.44
N HIS A 47 4.11 -5.58 -7.13
CA HIS A 47 4.66 -4.53 -6.27
C HIS A 47 5.27 -5.12 -5.00
N TYR A 48 6.59 -4.98 -4.86
CA TYR A 48 7.34 -5.45 -3.70
C TYR A 48 7.75 -4.28 -2.79
N ALA A 49 7.71 -4.51 -1.48
CA ALA A 49 8.13 -3.53 -0.47
C ALA A 49 9.35 -4.02 0.30
N PHE A 50 10.36 -3.16 0.42
CA PHE A 50 11.55 -3.41 1.21
C PHE A 50 11.51 -2.57 2.48
N PHE A 51 11.54 -3.22 3.65
CA PHE A 51 11.66 -2.58 4.94
C PHE A 51 13.10 -2.71 5.44
N LEU A 52 13.83 -1.60 5.38
CA LEU A 52 15.25 -1.51 5.71
C LEU A 52 15.44 -0.58 6.91
N PRO A 53 16.55 -0.70 7.67
CA PRO A 53 16.93 0.30 8.66
C PRO A 53 17.05 1.71 8.05
N ALA A 54 16.82 2.73 8.86
CA ALA A 54 16.99 4.13 8.46
C ALA A 54 18.46 4.51 8.20
N GLU A 55 19.41 3.67 8.64
CA GLU A 55 20.83 3.94 8.50
C GLU A 55 21.26 3.91 7.03
N GLU A 56 21.85 5.01 6.57
CA GLU A 56 22.46 5.09 5.25
C GLU A 56 23.83 4.40 5.30
N SER A 57 23.86 3.11 4.95
CA SER A 57 25.09 2.33 4.79
C SER A 57 25.37 2.03 3.31
N SER A 58 26.65 1.84 2.97
CA SER A 58 27.04 1.42 1.62
C SER A 58 26.39 0.09 1.22
N PHE A 59 26.14 -0.79 2.19
CA PHE A 59 25.40 -2.03 1.99
C PHE A 59 23.97 -1.76 1.51
N PHE A 60 23.19 -0.94 2.23
CA PHE A 60 21.80 -0.66 1.86
C PHE A 60 21.68 0.13 0.55
N SER A 61 22.64 1.02 0.27
CA SER A 61 22.71 1.70 -1.04
C SER A 61 22.90 0.70 -2.18
N ARG A 62 23.84 -0.25 -2.06
CA ARG A 62 24.04 -1.31 -3.06
C ARG A 62 22.85 -2.25 -3.18
N LEU A 63 22.19 -2.56 -2.05
CA LEU A 63 21.00 -3.39 -2.04
C LEU A 63 19.84 -2.71 -2.79
N LYS A 64 19.60 -1.41 -2.53
CA LYS A 64 18.59 -0.62 -3.25
C LYS A 64 18.91 -0.58 -4.76
N GLU A 65 20.17 -0.35 -5.14
CA GLU A 65 20.60 -0.37 -6.54
C GLU A 65 20.31 -1.73 -7.20
N GLY A 66 20.69 -2.84 -6.56
CA GLY A 66 20.45 -4.18 -7.09
C GLY A 66 18.96 -4.55 -7.18
N ALA A 67 18.16 -4.09 -6.22
CA ALA A 67 16.71 -4.29 -6.25
C ALA A 67 16.08 -3.50 -7.41
N ILE A 68 16.45 -2.24 -7.59
CA ILE A 68 15.96 -1.39 -8.71
C ILE A 68 16.39 -1.99 -10.05
N ASP A 69 17.64 -2.44 -10.18
CA ASP A 69 18.13 -3.10 -11.40
C ASP A 69 17.31 -4.38 -11.69
N ALA A 70 17.06 -5.20 -10.68
CA ALA A 70 16.21 -6.39 -10.82
C ALA A 70 14.79 -6.03 -11.27
N ALA A 71 14.18 -4.99 -10.69
CA ALA A 71 12.86 -4.48 -11.10
C ALA A 71 12.84 -3.85 -12.49
N SER A 72 13.96 -3.41 -13.04
CA SER A 72 13.98 -2.98 -14.45
C SER A 72 13.89 -4.16 -15.41
N THR A 73 14.31 -5.35 -14.96
CA THR A 73 14.32 -6.59 -15.77
C THR A 73 13.10 -7.48 -15.53
N ARG A 74 12.36 -7.23 -14.46
CA ARG A 74 11.17 -7.96 -14.04
C ARG A 74 10.06 -6.95 -13.97
N ASP A 75 8.91 -7.22 -14.58
CA ASP A 75 7.75 -6.33 -14.61
C ASP A 75 7.14 -6.11 -13.22
N CYS A 76 7.86 -5.38 -12.37
CA CYS A 76 7.52 -5.15 -10.98
C CYS A 76 7.97 -3.76 -10.50
N ALA A 77 7.15 -3.16 -9.64
CA ALA A 77 7.47 -1.98 -8.88
C ALA A 77 8.13 -2.37 -7.56
N ILE A 78 9.03 -1.50 -7.08
CA ILE A 78 9.65 -1.64 -5.76
C ILE A 78 9.49 -0.35 -4.98
N SER A 79 9.11 -0.47 -3.71
CA SER A 79 9.12 0.62 -2.75
C SER A 79 10.05 0.32 -1.57
N PHE A 80 10.72 1.36 -1.06
CA PHE A 80 11.62 1.25 0.09
C PHE A 80 11.04 2.04 1.25
N HIS A 81 10.97 1.39 2.40
CA HIS A 81 10.42 1.92 3.64
C HIS A 81 11.45 1.74 4.75
N SER A 82 11.46 2.69 5.68
CA SER A 82 12.29 2.58 6.87
C SER A 82 11.53 1.85 7.96
N ILE A 83 12.10 0.78 8.50
CA ILE A 83 11.44 0.00 9.55
C ILE A 83 11.50 0.67 10.92
N ASP A 84 12.50 1.52 11.15
CA ASP A 84 12.75 2.13 12.47
C ASP A 84 12.23 3.56 12.55
N SER A 85 12.27 4.32 11.43
CA SER A 85 11.78 5.70 11.41
C SER A 85 10.30 5.83 11.01
N ASP A 86 9.72 4.77 10.44
CA ASP A 86 8.30 4.72 10.08
C ASP A 86 7.67 3.36 10.43
N PRO A 87 7.48 3.09 11.73
CA PRO A 87 6.93 1.81 12.19
C PRO A 87 5.50 1.59 11.66
N LEU A 88 4.71 2.66 11.48
CA LEU A 88 3.33 2.56 11.03
C LEU A 88 3.23 1.97 9.62
N SER A 89 4.15 2.34 8.72
CA SER A 89 4.20 1.74 7.37
C SER A 89 4.41 0.23 7.41
N PHE A 90 5.18 -0.28 8.38
CA PHE A 90 5.36 -1.72 8.55
C PHE A 90 4.10 -2.41 9.11
N GLU A 91 3.43 -1.79 10.10
CA GLU A 91 2.18 -2.32 10.68
C GLU A 91 1.05 -2.40 9.65
N MET A 92 1.01 -1.43 8.73
CA MET A 92 -0.02 -1.31 7.71
C MET A 92 0.31 -2.10 6.43
N ALA A 93 1.52 -2.63 6.30
CA ALA A 93 2.04 -3.24 5.08
C ALA A 93 1.13 -4.33 4.49
N ARG A 94 0.51 -5.16 5.34
CA ARG A 94 -0.41 -6.23 4.90
C ARG A 94 -1.67 -5.71 4.19
N TYR A 95 -2.03 -4.45 4.40
CA TYR A 95 -3.22 -3.82 3.83
C TYR A 95 -2.90 -3.01 2.58
N SER A 96 -1.62 -2.86 2.23
CA SER A 96 -1.14 -2.01 1.14
C SER A 96 -1.14 -2.68 -0.23
N GLY A 97 -1.51 -3.97 -0.31
CA GLY A 97 -1.60 -4.70 -1.57
C GLY A 97 -0.26 -5.07 -2.19
N PHE A 98 0.81 -5.20 -1.38
CA PHE A 98 2.11 -5.66 -1.85
C PHE A 98 2.09 -7.17 -2.13
N ASP A 99 2.77 -7.58 -3.20
CA ASP A 99 2.94 -8.98 -3.62
C ASP A 99 4.06 -9.70 -2.87
N GLY A 100 4.87 -8.96 -2.11
CA GLY A 100 5.92 -9.54 -1.29
C GLY A 100 6.77 -8.52 -0.55
N PHE A 101 7.52 -9.02 0.42
CA PHE A 101 8.31 -8.19 1.32
C PHE A 101 9.76 -8.62 1.39
N GLY A 102 10.69 -7.66 1.29
CA GLY A 102 12.09 -7.82 1.67
C GLY A 102 12.33 -7.15 3.04
N LEU A 103 12.76 -7.91 4.03
CA LEU A 103 12.91 -7.41 5.41
C LEU A 103 14.36 -7.52 5.87
N TYR A 104 14.89 -6.43 6.42
CA TYR A 104 16.13 -6.45 7.18
C TYR A 104 15.83 -6.13 8.64
N LEU A 105 16.03 -7.10 9.53
CA LEU A 105 15.67 -7.02 10.94
C LEU A 105 16.91 -7.31 11.80
N TYR A 106 17.33 -6.33 12.61
CA TYR A 106 18.45 -6.51 13.53
C TYR A 106 18.07 -7.27 14.79
N GLU A 107 16.87 -7.01 15.34
CA GLU A 107 16.44 -7.53 16.63
C GLU A 107 15.21 -8.43 16.54
N LYS A 108 15.18 -9.45 17.42
CA LYS A 108 13.99 -10.25 17.71
C LYS A 108 12.99 -9.44 18.54
N ASP A 109 12.38 -8.43 17.92
CA ASP A 109 11.23 -7.73 18.50
C ASP A 109 9.97 -8.57 18.32
N ARG A 110 9.30 -8.91 19.44
CA ARG A 110 8.06 -9.69 19.43
C ARG A 110 6.95 -9.03 18.61
N SER A 111 6.88 -7.70 18.62
CA SER A 111 5.86 -6.94 17.90
C SER A 111 6.08 -7.06 16.40
N LYS A 112 7.33 -6.85 15.95
CA LYS A 112 7.71 -7.03 14.54
C LYS A 112 7.47 -8.47 14.09
N LEU A 113 7.80 -9.46 14.92
CA LEU A 113 7.56 -10.88 14.61
C LEU A 113 6.08 -11.22 14.46
N GLN A 114 5.22 -10.63 15.28
CA GLN A 114 3.77 -10.81 15.15
C GLN A 114 3.29 -10.30 13.78
N TYR A 115 3.71 -9.10 13.36
CA TYR A 115 3.31 -8.56 12.06
C TYR A 115 3.79 -9.43 10.90
N ILE A 116 5.01 -9.97 10.97
CA ILE A 116 5.50 -10.88 9.91
C ILE A 116 4.70 -12.18 9.89
N SER A 117 4.35 -12.74 11.07
CA SER A 117 3.48 -13.91 11.14
C SER A 117 2.11 -13.65 10.54
N GLU A 118 1.56 -12.44 10.72
CA GLU A 118 0.29 -12.05 10.12
C GLU A 118 0.39 -11.88 8.60
N ILE A 119 1.50 -11.32 8.10
CA ILE A 119 1.80 -11.22 6.66
C ILE A 119 1.92 -12.61 6.02
N LEU A 120 2.71 -13.50 6.64
CA LEU A 120 2.88 -14.88 6.19
C LEU A 120 1.58 -15.67 6.24
N GLY A 121 0.78 -15.49 7.29
CA GLY A 121 -0.55 -16.10 7.42
C GLY A 121 -1.53 -15.62 6.35
N GLY A 122 -1.32 -14.43 5.78
CA GLY A 122 -2.04 -13.90 4.63
C GLY A 122 -1.60 -14.48 3.28
N GLY A 123 -0.56 -15.33 3.26
CA GLY A 123 -0.01 -15.92 2.04
C GLY A 123 0.91 -15.00 1.24
N ILE A 124 1.32 -13.86 1.82
CA ILE A 124 2.24 -12.93 1.15
C ILE A 124 3.68 -13.39 1.43
N PRO A 125 4.52 -13.59 0.39
CA PRO A 125 5.89 -14.04 0.56
C PRO A 125 6.75 -12.98 1.26
N VAL A 126 7.62 -13.45 2.16
CA VAL A 126 8.56 -12.62 2.91
C VAL A 126 9.96 -13.19 2.77
N VAL A 127 10.92 -12.36 2.37
CA VAL A 127 12.34 -12.66 2.31
C VAL A 127 13.06 -11.88 3.40
N GLN A 128 13.78 -12.60 4.26
CA GLN A 128 14.66 -11.99 5.26
C GLN A 128 16.06 -11.82 4.68
N ILE A 129 16.61 -10.61 4.78
CA ILE A 129 17.93 -10.25 4.28
C ILE A 129 18.92 -10.39 5.42
N GLU A 130 19.94 -11.24 5.23
CA GLU A 130 20.99 -11.63 6.19
C GLU A 130 20.49 -12.39 7.42
N ASN A 131 19.65 -11.76 8.25
CA ASN A 131 19.31 -12.28 9.57
C ASN A 131 18.02 -13.12 9.52
N GLU A 132 18.15 -14.44 9.42
CA GLU A 132 17.01 -15.37 9.54
C GLU A 132 16.48 -15.41 10.97
N ILE A 133 15.51 -14.53 11.24
CA ILE A 133 14.84 -14.42 12.53
C ILE A 133 13.65 -15.38 12.61
N ILE A 134 12.98 -15.63 11.47
CA ILE A 134 11.93 -16.65 11.33
C ILE A 134 12.54 -17.87 10.66
N GLN A 135 12.68 -18.96 11.41
CA GLN A 135 13.04 -20.27 10.89
C GLN A 135 11.73 -20.98 10.53
N GLY A 136 11.66 -21.53 9.31
CA GLY A 136 10.50 -22.31 8.88
C GLY A 136 10.18 -23.38 9.91
N THR A 137 8.90 -23.54 10.24
CA THR A 137 8.45 -24.65 11.07
C THR A 137 8.74 -25.93 10.29
N ASP A 138 9.79 -26.65 10.68
CA ASP A 138 9.99 -28.04 10.27
C ASP A 138 8.68 -28.79 10.55
N SER A 139 7.98 -29.15 9.47
CA SER A 139 6.81 -30.03 9.48
C SER A 139 7.09 -31.19 8.55
#